data_AF-A0A0P1GI25-F1
#
_entry.id   AF-A0A0P1GI25-F1
#
_cell.length_a   1.000
_cell.length_b   1.000
_cell.length_c   1.000
_cell.angle_alpha   90.00
_cell.angle_beta   90.00
_cell.angle_gamma   90.00
#
_symmetry.space_group_name_H-M   'P 1'
#
loop_
_entity.id
_entity.type
_entity.pdbx_description
1 polymer ?
#
loop_
_entity_poly.entity_id
_entity_poly.type
_entity_poly.pdbx_seq_one_letter_code
_entity_poly.pdbx_strand_id
1 'polypeptide(L)'
;MIDRRSVIKGLLGVILTGLFAATYGFFIEPALRLRVKRWRIKREGWAAVPLRIAVISDLHAGAPTVPLSRVQQVVRRTNALQADVIVLLGDFTASHPFVGARFRLTRLPIPSPN
;
A
#
# COMPACT_ATOMS: atom_id res chain seq x y z
N MET A 1 15.29 -21.13 -41.09
CA MET A 1 16.01 -19.85 -41.17
C MET A 1 15.20 -18.79 -40.43
N ILE A 2 15.79 -18.14 -39.43
CA ILE A 2 15.14 -17.02 -38.75
C ILE A 2 15.26 -15.79 -39.67
N ASP A 3 14.14 -15.21 -40.10
CA ASP A 3 14.15 -14.00 -40.91
C ASP A 3 14.09 -12.74 -40.03
N ARG A 4 14.58 -11.61 -40.56
CA ARG A 4 14.64 -10.32 -39.84
C ARG A 4 13.30 -9.89 -39.23
N ARG A 5 12.17 -10.20 -39.88
CA ARG A 5 10.83 -9.81 -39.40
C ARG A 5 10.45 -10.67 -38.19
N SER A 6 10.81 -11.94 -38.19
CA SER A 6 10.60 -12.83 -37.04
C SER A 6 11.41 -12.39 -35.81
N VAL A 7 12.66 -11.94 -36.00
CA VAL A 7 13.46 -11.34 -34.90
C VAL A 7 12.81 -10.06 -34.37
N ILE A 8 12.41 -9.14 -35.26
CA ILE A 8 11.78 -7.87 -34.86
C ILE A 8 10.46 -8.13 -34.11
N LYS A 9 9.63 -9.06 -34.59
CA LYS A 9 8.38 -9.43 -33.93
C LYS A 9 8.62 -10.04 -32.54
N GLY A 10 9.64 -10.91 -32.42
CA GLY A 10 10.04 -11.49 -31.15
C GLY A 10 10.50 -10.43 -30.14
N LEU A 11 11.38 -9.52 -30.58
CA LEU A 11 11.89 -8.43 -29.75
C LEU A 11 10.76 -7.49 -29.32
N LEU A 12 9.87 -7.13 -30.24
CA LEU A 12 8.69 -6.32 -29.94
C LEU A 12 7.79 -7.02 -28.92
N GLY A 13 7.55 -8.33 -29.07
CA GLY A 13 6.77 -9.12 -28.11
C GLY A 13 7.36 -9.12 -26.70
N VAL A 14 8.68 -9.24 -26.58
CA VAL A 14 9.38 -9.16 -25.28
C VAL A 14 9.25 -7.77 -24.66
N ILE A 15 9.48 -6.71 -25.45
CA ILE A 15 9.39 -5.32 -24.96
C ILE A 15 7.96 -5.02 -24.48
N LEU A 16 6.94 -5.38 -25.27
CA LEU A 16 5.55 -5.13 -24.90
C LEU A 16 5.14 -5.90 -23.64
N THR A 17 5.56 -7.16 -23.52
CA THR A 17 5.31 -7.97 -22.33
C THR A 17 5.98 -7.37 -21.09
N GLY A 18 7.24 -6.92 -21.22
CA GLY A 18 7.97 -6.25 -20.15
C GLY A 18 7.32 -4.94 -19.72
N LEU A 19 6.90 -4.12 -20.68
CA LEU A 19 6.21 -2.86 -20.41
C LEU A 19 4.86 -3.09 -19.72
N PHE A 20 4.10 -4.10 -20.16
CA PHE A 20 2.84 -4.49 -19.54
C PHE A 20 3.04 -4.94 -18.09
N ALA A 21 4.00 -5.84 -17.85
CA ALA A 21 4.34 -6.32 -16.51
C ALA A 21 4.78 -5.18 -15.58
N ALA A 22 5.64 -4.28 -16.06
CA ALA A 22 6.08 -3.12 -15.30
C ALA A 22 4.92 -2.16 -14.99
N THR A 23 4.08 -1.85 -15.99
CA THR A 23 2.91 -0.98 -15.79
C THR A 23 1.96 -1.57 -14.75
N TYR A 24 1.69 -2.87 -14.86
CA TYR A 24 0.80 -3.55 -13.92
C TYR A 24 1.38 -3.58 -12.50
N GLY A 25 2.63 -3.99 -12.34
CA GLY A 25 3.28 -4.17 -11.03
C GLY A 25 3.56 -2.85 -10.30
N PHE A 26 3.94 -1.79 -11.02
CA PHE A 26 4.29 -0.51 -10.39
C PHE A 26 3.10 0.44 -10.23
N PHE A 27 2.07 0.35 -11.08
CA PHE A 27 0.99 1.35 -11.09
C PHE A 27 -0.39 0.77 -10.81
N ILE A 28 -0.72 -0.43 -11.31
CA ILE A 28 -2.08 -0.97 -11.19
C ILE A 28 -2.27 -1.72 -9.87
N GLU A 29 -1.44 -2.74 -9.61
CA GLU A 29 -1.56 -3.54 -8.38
C GLU A 29 -1.45 -2.68 -7.11
N PRO A 30 -0.45 -1.78 -6.97
CA PRO A 30 -0.31 -0.95 -5.79
C PRO A 30 -1.52 -0.03 -5.62
N ALA A 31 -1.95 0.66 -6.69
CA ALA A 31 -3.06 1.61 -6.60
C ALA A 31 -4.39 0.95 -6.19
N LEU A 32 -4.68 -0.25 -6.68
CA LEU A 32 -5.99 -0.89 -6.51
C LEU A 32 -6.13 -1.76 -5.26
N ARG A 33 -5.04 -2.29 -4.68
CA ARG A 33 -5.11 -3.33 -3.64
C ARG A 33 -4.87 -2.83 -2.20
N LEU A 34 -5.66 -1.91 -1.71
CA LEU A 34 -5.84 -1.83 -0.25
C LEU A 34 -6.74 -3.00 0.18
N ARG A 35 -6.21 -3.98 0.91
CA ARG A 35 -6.95 -5.15 1.40
C ARG A 35 -6.85 -5.26 2.91
N VAL A 36 -7.96 -5.53 3.58
CA VAL A 36 -7.98 -5.82 5.03
C VAL A 36 -7.77 -7.31 5.21
N LYS A 37 -6.61 -7.70 5.75
CA LYS A 37 -6.33 -9.09 6.15
C LYS A 37 -6.85 -9.29 7.57
N ARG A 38 -7.71 -10.30 7.78
CA ARG A 38 -8.25 -10.65 9.09
C ARG A 38 -7.67 -11.97 9.57
N TRP A 39 -7.20 -12.00 10.80
CA TRP A 39 -6.70 -13.18 11.48
C TRP A 39 -7.56 -13.43 12.71
N ARG A 40 -7.88 -14.70 13.00
CA ARG A 40 -8.53 -15.10 14.23
C ARG A 40 -7.52 -15.87 15.06
N ILE A 41 -7.08 -15.25 16.15
CA ILE A 41 -6.13 -15.85 17.09
C ILE A 41 -6.94 -16.36 18.28
N LYS A 42 -6.79 -17.64 18.60
CA LYS A 42 -7.33 -18.25 19.82
C LYS A 42 -6.17 -18.61 20.72
N ARG A 43 -6.20 -18.18 21.98
CA ARG A 43 -5.17 -18.47 22.97
C ARG A 43 -5.79 -19.24 24.12
N GLU A 44 -5.21 -20.38 24.46
CA GLU A 44 -5.58 -21.14 25.65
C GLU A 44 -5.33 -20.27 26.90
N GLY A 45 -6.33 -20.17 27.78
CA GLY A 45 -6.29 -19.30 28.96
C GLY A 45 -6.73 -17.85 28.73
N TRP A 46 -7.17 -17.46 27.53
CA TRP A 46 -7.82 -16.15 27.33
C TRP A 46 -9.23 -16.18 27.93
N ALA A 47 -9.38 -15.63 29.14
CA ALA A 47 -10.65 -15.58 29.87
C ALA A 47 -11.47 -14.30 29.62
N ALA A 48 -10.90 -13.32 28.91
CA ALA A 48 -11.57 -12.05 28.63
C ALA A 48 -12.47 -12.13 27.38
N VAL A 49 -13.26 -11.07 27.16
CA VAL A 49 -14.08 -10.94 25.95
C VAL A 49 -13.21 -10.94 24.68
N PRO A 50 -13.75 -11.36 23.52
CA PRO A 50 -13.02 -11.28 22.26
C PRO A 50 -12.60 -9.84 21.93
N LEU A 51 -11.31 -9.64 21.66
CA LEU A 51 -10.74 -8.33 21.35
C LEU A 51 -10.46 -8.21 19.85
N ARG A 52 -10.89 -7.09 19.24
CA ARG A 52 -10.57 -6.73 17.86
C ARG A 52 -9.46 -5.69 17.85
N ILE A 53 -8.31 -6.08 17.33
CA ILE A 53 -7.14 -5.20 17.17
C ILE A 53 -6.95 -4.89 15.69
N ALA A 54 -6.96 -3.61 15.33
CA ALA A 54 -6.49 -3.15 14.03
C ALA A 54 -5.02 -2.76 14.12
N VAL A 55 -4.23 -3.16 13.13
CA VAL A 55 -2.79 -2.91 13.10
C VAL A 55 -2.44 -2.17 11.82
N ILE A 56 -1.68 -1.08 11.95
CA ILE A 56 -1.12 -0.32 10.82
C ILE A 56 0.40 -0.23 10.99
N SER A 57 1.13 -0.51 9.92
CA SER A 57 2.59 -0.48 9.85
C SER A 57 3.05 -0.20 8.42
N ASP A 58 4.31 0.18 8.23
CA ASP A 58 5.03 0.18 6.95
C ASP A 58 4.29 0.94 5.84
N LEU A 59 3.66 2.07 6.21
CA LEU A 59 2.96 2.90 5.25
C LEU A 59 3.92 3.48 4.21
N HIS A 60 5.18 3.75 4.61
CA HIS A 60 6.18 4.42 3.78
C HIS A 60 5.57 5.58 2.98
N ALA A 61 4.88 6.50 3.67
CA ALA A 61 4.20 7.62 3.05
C ALA A 61 5.20 8.52 2.34
N GLY A 62 4.98 8.71 1.04
CA GLY A 62 5.83 9.50 0.15
C GLY A 62 5.30 9.42 -1.27
N ALA A 63 5.15 10.56 -1.94
CA ALA A 63 4.70 10.59 -3.33
C ALA A 63 5.87 10.23 -4.28
N PRO A 64 5.60 9.55 -5.41
CA PRO A 64 4.27 9.18 -5.94
C PRO A 64 3.72 7.84 -5.43
N THR A 65 4.55 7.00 -4.80
CA THR A 65 4.20 5.60 -4.46
C THR A 65 3.08 5.49 -3.43
N VAL A 66 3.14 6.29 -2.35
CA VAL A 66 2.13 6.34 -1.29
C VAL A 66 1.74 7.80 -1.03
N PRO A 67 0.81 8.36 -1.83
CA PRO A 67 0.36 9.74 -1.65
C PRO A 67 -0.52 9.89 -0.41
N LEU A 68 -0.71 11.12 0.06
CA LEU A 68 -1.53 11.43 1.24
C LEU A 68 -2.97 10.93 1.11
N SER A 69 -3.55 10.98 -0.10
CA SER A 69 -4.89 10.46 -0.38
C SER A 69 -5.03 8.96 -0.07
N ARG A 70 -3.95 8.19 -0.29
CA ARG A 70 -3.87 6.76 0.04
C ARG A 70 -3.80 6.56 1.55
N VAL A 71 -3.00 7.36 2.26
CA VAL A 71 -2.95 7.34 3.73
C VAL A 71 -4.33 7.66 4.32
N GLN A 72 -5.01 8.68 3.81
CA GLN A 72 -6.37 9.02 4.22
C GLN A 72 -7.37 7.87 3.96
N GLN A 73 -7.23 7.15 2.84
CA GLN A 73 -8.05 5.97 2.55
C GLN A 73 -7.79 4.84 3.56
N VAL A 74 -6.53 4.60 3.94
CA VAL A 74 -6.16 3.63 4.98
C VAL A 74 -6.81 4.02 6.31
N VAL A 75 -6.67 5.28 6.74
CA VAL A 75 -7.27 5.78 7.99
C VAL A 75 -8.80 5.60 7.98
N ARG A 76 -9.48 6.03 6.91
CA ARG A 76 -10.94 5.86 6.79
C ARG A 76 -11.35 4.39 6.88
N ARG A 77 -10.64 3.48 6.20
CA ARG A 77 -10.96 2.05 6.23
C ARG A 77 -10.67 1.43 7.59
N THR A 78 -9.58 1.79 8.25
CA THR A 78 -9.27 1.28 9.59
C THR A 78 -10.30 1.72 10.61
N ASN A 79 -10.71 2.99 10.60
CA ASN A 79 -11.77 3.49 11.48
C ASN A 79 -13.10 2.74 11.25
N ALA A 80 -13.43 2.42 9.99
CA ALA A 80 -14.62 1.66 9.64
C ALA A 80 -14.57 0.17 10.10
N LEU A 81 -13.41 -0.34 10.55
CA LEU A 81 -13.33 -1.69 11.11
C LEU A 81 -13.93 -1.80 12.52
N GLN A 82 -14.17 -0.67 13.19
CA GLN A 82 -14.66 -0.62 14.57
C GLN A 82 -13.85 -1.55 15.48
N ALA A 83 -12.52 -1.45 15.40
CA ALA A 83 -11.62 -2.17 16.28
C ALA A 83 -11.64 -1.54 17.67
N ASP A 84 -11.49 -2.37 18.71
CA ASP A 84 -11.42 -1.91 20.09
C ASP A 84 -10.10 -1.17 20.37
N VAL A 85 -9.03 -1.58 19.68
CA VAL A 85 -7.71 -0.96 19.75
C VAL A 85 -7.11 -0.85 18.36
N ILE A 86 -6.55 0.32 18.04
CA ILE A 86 -5.74 0.54 16.83
C ILE A 86 -4.28 0.70 17.26
N VAL A 87 -3.42 -0.21 16.79
CA VAL A 87 -1.98 -0.20 17.09
C VAL A 87 -1.20 0.27 15.87
N LEU A 88 -0.29 1.21 16.11
CA LEU A 88 0.59 1.82 15.11
C LEU A 88 2.02 1.31 15.34
N LEU A 89 2.51 0.43 14.47
CA LEU A 89 3.78 -0.29 14.71
C LEU A 89 5.03 0.40 14.16
N GLY A 90 4.87 1.40 13.27
CA GLY A 90 5.97 2.23 12.79
C GLY A 90 6.16 2.20 11.27
N ASP A 91 7.32 2.70 10.84
CA ASP A 91 7.75 2.85 9.44
C ASP A 91 6.74 3.58 8.53
N PHE A 92 6.33 4.77 8.97
CA PHE A 92 5.31 5.55 8.28
C PHE A 92 5.83 6.45 7.17
N THR A 93 7.14 6.69 7.09
CA THR A 93 7.72 7.67 6.16
C THR A 93 8.65 6.99 5.17
N ALA A 94 8.52 7.26 3.89
CA ALA A 94 9.47 6.77 2.91
C ALA A 94 10.82 7.51 3.04
N SER A 95 11.89 6.74 3.29
CA SER A 95 13.26 7.24 3.40
C SER A 95 14.09 7.04 2.11
N HIS A 96 13.59 6.28 1.15
CA HIS A 96 14.30 5.93 -0.09
C HIS A 96 14.51 7.11 -1.06
N PRO A 97 15.53 7.09 -1.94
CA PRO A 97 15.88 8.22 -2.81
C PRO A 97 14.82 8.56 -3.86
N PHE A 98 13.90 7.65 -4.18
CA PHE A 98 12.83 7.86 -5.18
C PHE A 98 11.57 8.57 -4.64
N VAL A 99 11.65 9.28 -3.50
CA VAL A 99 10.53 10.06 -2.97
C VAL A 99 10.56 11.48 -3.53
N GLY A 100 9.63 11.79 -4.44
CA GLY A 100 9.52 13.12 -5.05
C GLY A 100 8.95 14.19 -4.11
N ALA A 101 8.13 13.79 -3.13
CA ALA A 101 7.67 14.67 -2.07
C ALA A 101 7.57 13.91 -0.73
N ARG A 102 8.36 14.37 0.26
CA ARG A 102 8.26 13.91 1.65
C ARG A 102 7.19 14.71 2.36
N PHE A 103 6.23 14.04 2.99
CA PHE A 103 5.24 14.72 3.82
C PHE A 103 5.94 15.23 5.09
N ARG A 104 6.05 16.55 5.21
CA ARG A 104 6.55 17.17 6.44
C ARG A 104 5.38 17.29 7.41
N LEU A 105 5.45 16.57 8.53
CA LEU A 105 4.39 16.50 9.55
C LEU A 105 3.93 17.89 10.03
N THR A 106 4.82 18.89 10.04
CA THR A 106 4.53 20.27 10.46
C THR A 106 3.64 21.08 9.51
N ARG A 107 3.29 20.59 8.31
CA ARG A 107 2.45 21.33 7.34
C ARG A 107 1.17 20.60 6.93
N LEU A 108 0.84 19.48 7.56
CA LEU A 108 -0.40 18.79 7.23
C LEU A 108 -1.58 19.54 7.88
N PRO A 109 -2.60 19.95 7.10
CA PRO A 109 -3.81 20.51 7.68
C PRO A 109 -4.44 19.44 8.59
N ILE A 110 -4.60 19.78 9.86
CA ILE A 110 -5.32 18.93 10.81
C ILE A 110 -6.77 18.88 10.31
N PRO A 111 -7.33 17.70 10.04
CA PRO A 111 -8.74 17.60 9.67
C PRO A 111 -9.58 18.20 10.80
N SER A 112 -10.49 19.12 10.46
CA SER A 112 -11.45 19.65 11.43
C SER A 112 -12.22 18.48 12.04
N PRO A 113 -12.37 18.41 13.37
CA PRO A 113 -13.32 17.48 13.96
C PRO A 113 -14.71 17.88 13.47
N ASN A 114 -15.36 17.00 12.70
CA ASN A 114 -16.81 17.01 12.59
C ASN A 114 -17.36 16.20 13.76
#